data_AF-A0A955EHJ9-F1
#
_entry.id   AF-A0A955EHJ9-F1
#
_cell.length_a   1.000
_cell.length_b   1.000
_cell.length_c   1.000
_cell.angle_alpha   90.00
_cell.angle_beta   90.00
_cell.angle_gamma   90.00
#
_symmetry.space_group_name_H-M   'P 1'
#
loop_
_entity.id
_entity.type
_entity.pdbx_description
1 polymer ?
#
loop_
_entity_poly.entity_id
_entity_poly.type
_entity_poly.pdbx_seq_one_letter_code
_entity_poly.pdbx_strand_id
1 'polypeptide(L)'
;ENHLRWDSLGEFLALAASFEHLADHYNHAGARILGRTLDQATEQYLLQNKSPSRKCGELDNRGSHFYVAMFWAQALAAQSDDAALAARFAPVARRLADNEQAIVAELNGVQGQRVDIGGYFHPNPDLASSAMRPSATLNGIIEGVAG
;
A
#
# COMPACT_ATOMS: atom_id res chain seq x y z
N GLU A 1 21.53 0.19 5.30
CA GLU A 1 21.27 1.10 4.18
C GLU A 1 19.78 1.46 4.01
N ASN A 2 18.94 1.25 5.04
CA ASN A 2 17.52 1.63 5.02
C ASN A 2 16.77 1.20 3.73
N HIS A 3 16.96 -0.04 3.29
CA HIS A 3 16.32 -0.61 2.11
C HIS A 3 15.79 -2.01 2.47
N LEU A 4 14.48 -2.19 2.42
CA LEU A 4 13.82 -3.44 2.76
C LEU A 4 13.39 -4.17 1.49
N ARG A 5 14.13 -5.21 1.10
CA ARG A 5 13.87 -6.02 -0.11
C ARG A 5 12.87 -7.18 0.11
N TRP A 6 12.06 -7.12 1.16
CA TRP A 6 11.03 -8.13 1.43
C TRP A 6 9.86 -7.94 0.46
N ASP A 7 9.44 -9.00 -0.22
CA ASP A 7 8.29 -8.97 -1.11
C ASP A 7 7.02 -9.35 -0.36
N SER A 8 6.11 -8.39 -0.21
CA SER A 8 4.81 -8.57 0.46
C SER A 8 3.73 -9.14 -0.46
N LEU A 9 4.05 -9.62 -1.68
CA LEU A 9 3.08 -10.23 -2.59
C LEU A 9 2.22 -11.31 -1.91
N GLY A 10 2.83 -12.17 -1.09
CA GLY A 10 2.09 -13.20 -0.34
C GLY A 10 1.07 -12.63 0.65
N GLU A 11 1.35 -11.45 1.23
CA GLU A 11 0.43 -10.76 2.14
C GLU A 11 -0.78 -10.21 1.37
N PHE A 12 -0.55 -9.65 0.18
CA PHE A 12 -1.64 -9.13 -0.67
C PHE A 12 -2.57 -10.25 -1.14
N LEU A 13 -2.00 -11.36 -1.61
CA LEU A 13 -2.76 -12.55 -2.03
C LEU A 13 -3.56 -13.16 -0.88
N ALA A 14 -2.94 -13.27 0.31
CA ALA A 14 -3.63 -13.79 1.48
C ALA A 14 -4.77 -12.87 1.95
N LEU A 15 -4.59 -11.55 1.86
CA LEU A 15 -5.61 -10.58 2.23
C LEU A 15 -6.81 -10.60 1.27
N ALA A 16 -6.58 -10.72 -0.03
CA ALA A 16 -7.65 -10.86 -1.02
C ALA A 16 -8.49 -12.13 -0.76
N ALA A 17 -7.83 -13.27 -0.55
CA ALA A 17 -8.49 -14.54 -0.18
C ALA A 17 -9.23 -14.44 1.16
N SER A 18 -8.71 -13.68 2.12
CA SER A 18 -9.38 -13.42 3.39
C SER A 18 -10.68 -12.62 3.22
N PHE A 19 -10.68 -11.60 2.35
CA PHE A 19 -11.89 -10.85 2.01
C PHE A 19 -12.93 -11.70 1.26
N GLU A 20 -12.48 -12.55 0.34
CA GLU A 20 -13.36 -13.49 -0.38
C GLU A 20 -14.05 -14.46 0.61
N HIS A 21 -13.28 -15.09 1.50
CA HIS A 21 -13.84 -15.95 2.54
C HIS A 21 -14.86 -15.20 3.41
N LEU A 22 -14.56 -13.97 3.85
CA LEU A 22 -15.51 -13.16 4.61
C LEU A 22 -16.79 -12.86 3.80
N ALA A 23 -16.64 -12.54 2.52
CA ALA A 23 -17.77 -12.24 1.63
C ALA A 23 -18.69 -13.44 1.42
N ASP A 24 -18.13 -14.64 1.23
CA ASP A 24 -18.88 -15.85 0.93
C ASP A 24 -19.55 -16.44 2.18
N HIS A 25 -18.83 -16.50 3.31
CA HIS A 25 -19.35 -17.10 4.54
C HIS A 25 -20.34 -16.22 5.29
N TYR A 26 -20.23 -14.89 5.15
CA TYR A 26 -21.07 -13.93 5.88
C TYR A 26 -21.95 -13.07 4.96
N ASN A 27 -21.98 -13.38 3.65
CA ASN A 27 -22.71 -12.60 2.65
C ASN A 27 -22.36 -11.10 2.70
N HIS A 28 -21.07 -10.79 2.84
CA HIS A 28 -20.60 -9.41 3.04
C HIS A 28 -20.20 -8.75 1.71
N ALA A 29 -21.14 -8.04 1.08
CA ALA A 29 -20.94 -7.41 -0.24
C ALA A 29 -19.71 -6.48 -0.29
N GLY A 30 -19.48 -5.65 0.74
CA GLY A 30 -18.31 -4.76 0.81
C GLY A 30 -16.97 -5.51 0.79
N ALA A 31 -16.87 -6.64 1.49
CA ALA A 31 -15.67 -7.48 1.48
C ALA A 31 -15.44 -8.08 0.08
N ARG A 32 -16.50 -8.46 -0.64
CA ARG A 32 -16.39 -8.93 -2.02
C ARG A 32 -15.76 -7.88 -2.93
N ILE A 33 -16.18 -6.63 -2.80
CA ILE A 33 -15.62 -5.51 -3.57
C ILE A 33 -14.16 -5.28 -3.19
N LEU A 34 -13.84 -5.24 -1.89
CA LEU A 34 -12.47 -5.06 -1.39
C LEU A 34 -11.51 -6.15 -1.90
N GLY A 35 -11.90 -7.42 -1.79
CA GLY A 35 -11.10 -8.55 -2.27
C GLY A 35 -10.84 -8.48 -3.77
N ARG A 36 -11.90 -8.38 -4.58
CA ARG A 36 -11.80 -8.30 -6.05
C ARG A 36 -10.96 -7.12 -6.53
N THR A 37 -11.11 -5.95 -5.91
CA THR A 37 -10.32 -4.76 -6.28
C THR A 37 -8.88 -4.85 -5.81
N LEU A 38 -8.59 -5.59 -4.73
CA LEU A 38 -7.22 -5.90 -4.29
C LEU A 38 -6.53 -6.88 -5.25
N ASP A 39 -7.25 -7.86 -5.79
CA ASP A 39 -6.73 -8.74 -6.84
C ASP A 39 -6.35 -7.94 -8.09
N GLN A 40 -7.23 -7.03 -8.53
CA GLN A 40 -6.93 -6.12 -9.65
C GLN A 40 -5.70 -5.24 -9.37
N ALA A 41 -5.56 -4.74 -8.14
CA ALA A 41 -4.39 -3.97 -7.73
C ALA A 41 -3.11 -4.81 -7.74
N THR A 42 -3.19 -6.06 -7.30
CA THR A 42 -2.08 -7.02 -7.30
C THR A 42 -1.67 -7.38 -8.74
N GLU A 43 -2.62 -7.54 -9.65
CA GLU A 43 -2.35 -7.70 -11.08
C GLU A 43 -1.59 -6.49 -11.65
N GLN A 44 -2.04 -5.27 -11.38
CA GLN A 44 -1.34 -4.06 -11.83
C GLN A 44 0.07 -3.93 -11.23
N TYR A 45 0.23 -4.29 -9.95
CA TYR A 45 1.52 -4.36 -9.28
C TYR A 45 2.50 -5.30 -10.01
N LEU A 46 2.04 -6.47 -10.43
CA LEU A 46 2.84 -7.45 -11.18
C LEU A 46 3.12 -6.97 -12.61
N LEU A 47 2.09 -6.53 -13.35
CA LEU A 47 2.21 -6.08 -14.74
C LEU A 47 3.14 -4.87 -14.89
N GLN A 48 3.13 -3.96 -13.94
CA GLN A 48 3.97 -2.76 -13.94
C GLN A 48 5.31 -2.98 -13.23
N ASN A 49 5.62 -4.22 -12.83
CA ASN A 49 6.87 -4.60 -12.16
C ASN A 49 7.20 -3.70 -10.95
N LYS A 50 6.21 -3.46 -10.09
CA LYS A 50 6.34 -2.60 -8.90
C LYS A 50 6.82 -3.35 -7.65
N SER A 51 7.42 -4.52 -7.84
CA SER A 51 8.04 -5.33 -6.78
C SER A 51 9.31 -4.67 -6.24
N PRO A 52 9.71 -5.01 -4.99
CA PRO A 52 10.93 -4.47 -4.40
C PRO A 52 12.16 -4.88 -5.22
N SER A 53 12.99 -3.90 -5.56
CA SER A 53 14.34 -4.17 -6.02
C SER A 53 15.19 -4.74 -4.89
N ARG A 54 16.33 -5.30 -5.27
CA ARG A 54 17.38 -5.73 -4.34
C ARG A 54 18.49 -4.69 -4.17
N LYS A 55 18.39 -3.55 -4.86
CA LYS A 55 19.41 -2.51 -4.91
C LYS A 55 18.95 -1.28 -4.13
N CYS A 56 19.80 -0.82 -3.22
CA CYS A 56 19.59 0.42 -2.49
C CYS A 56 19.50 1.63 -3.45
N GLY A 57 18.58 2.55 -3.17
CA GLY A 57 18.24 3.69 -4.02
C GLY A 57 17.16 3.40 -5.05
N GLU A 58 16.82 2.12 -5.28
CA GLU A 58 15.66 1.70 -6.09
C GLU A 58 14.45 1.43 -5.18
N LEU A 59 13.30 1.13 -5.81
CA LEU A 59 12.05 0.83 -5.10
C LEU A 59 12.26 -0.33 -4.11
N ASP A 60 11.78 -0.17 -2.88
CA ASP A 60 11.82 -1.20 -1.85
C ASP A 60 10.39 -1.58 -1.39
N ASN A 61 10.27 -2.40 -0.35
CA ASN A 61 8.99 -2.86 0.20
C ASN A 61 7.98 -1.72 0.44
N ARG A 62 8.42 -0.58 0.99
CA ARG A 62 7.52 0.56 1.29
C ARG A 62 6.97 1.16 0.01
N GLY A 63 7.82 1.24 -1.02
CA GLY A 63 7.42 1.66 -2.35
C GLY A 63 6.38 0.72 -2.99
N SER A 64 6.57 -0.59 -2.87
CA SER A 64 5.60 -1.58 -3.35
C SER A 64 4.25 -1.45 -2.64
N HIS A 65 4.23 -1.23 -1.32
CA HIS A 65 3.00 -0.96 -0.57
C HIS A 65 2.27 0.29 -1.06
N PHE A 66 3.00 1.37 -1.36
CA PHE A 66 2.42 2.57 -1.97
C PHE A 66 1.74 2.26 -3.31
N TYR A 67 2.40 1.53 -4.22
CA TYR A 67 1.82 1.20 -5.53
C TYR A 67 0.57 0.33 -5.40
N VAL A 68 0.58 -0.67 -4.52
CA VAL A 68 -0.63 -1.48 -4.26
C VAL A 68 -1.76 -0.62 -3.71
N ALA A 69 -1.48 0.28 -2.75
CA ALA A 69 -2.49 1.21 -2.24
C ALA A 69 -3.07 2.12 -3.33
N MET A 70 -2.23 2.63 -4.23
CA MET A 70 -2.64 3.47 -5.36
C MET A 70 -3.52 2.70 -6.35
N PHE A 71 -3.09 1.53 -6.80
CA PHE A 71 -3.87 0.71 -7.73
C PHE A 71 -5.18 0.23 -7.11
N TRP A 72 -5.16 -0.09 -5.81
CA TRP A 72 -6.37 -0.50 -5.11
C TRP A 72 -7.38 0.64 -4.96
N ALA A 73 -6.91 1.84 -4.61
CA ALA A 73 -7.77 3.03 -4.57
C ALA A 73 -8.36 3.33 -5.96
N GLN A 74 -7.59 3.19 -7.04
CA GLN A 74 -8.06 3.36 -8.41
C GLN A 74 -9.14 2.33 -8.77
N ALA A 75 -8.93 1.05 -8.45
CA ALA A 75 -9.90 -0.01 -8.69
C ALA A 75 -11.20 0.21 -7.88
N LEU A 76 -11.08 0.62 -6.62
CA LEU A 76 -12.21 0.97 -5.76
C LEU A 76 -12.99 2.18 -6.26
N ALA A 77 -12.32 3.18 -6.84
CA ALA A 77 -12.94 4.35 -7.44
C ALA A 77 -13.62 4.05 -8.79
N ALA A 78 -13.12 3.06 -9.53
CA ALA A 78 -13.59 2.72 -10.88
C ALA A 78 -14.72 1.68 -10.92
N GLN A 79 -14.89 0.88 -9.87
CA GLN A 79 -15.95 -0.13 -9.82
C GLN A 79 -17.36 0.49 -9.76
N SER A 80 -18.36 -0.26 -10.22
CA SER A 80 -19.77 0.16 -10.35
C SER A 80 -20.75 -0.55 -9.41
N ASP A 81 -20.26 -1.44 -8.55
CA ASP A 81 -21.08 -2.26 -7.67
C ASP A 81 -21.53 -1.48 -6.41
N ASP A 82 -20.72 -0.53 -5.96
CA ASP A 82 -21.01 0.36 -4.83
C ASP A 82 -20.58 1.80 -5.15
N ALA A 83 -21.55 2.64 -5.52
CA ALA A 83 -21.30 4.02 -5.90
C ALA A 83 -20.79 4.89 -4.73
N ALA A 84 -21.17 4.58 -3.49
CA ALA A 84 -20.74 5.34 -2.32
C ALA A 84 -19.27 5.05 -2.00
N LEU A 85 -18.88 3.77 -2.09
CA LEU A 85 -17.48 3.36 -1.96
C LEU A 85 -16.61 3.95 -3.08
N ALA A 86 -17.10 3.92 -4.32
CA ALA A 86 -16.41 4.54 -5.46
C ALA A 86 -16.19 6.05 -5.24
N ALA A 87 -17.24 6.77 -4.83
CA ALA A 87 -17.16 8.20 -4.54
C ALA A 87 -16.20 8.51 -3.39
N ARG A 88 -16.16 7.66 -2.35
CA ARG A 88 -15.23 7.79 -1.23
C ARG A 88 -13.77 7.63 -1.66
N PHE A 89 -13.47 6.67 -2.54
CA PHE A 89 -12.10 6.39 -2.97
C PHE A 89 -11.63 7.22 -4.16
N ALA A 90 -12.52 7.84 -4.94
CA ALA A 90 -12.16 8.74 -6.04
C ALA A 90 -11.16 9.86 -5.64
N PRO A 91 -11.37 10.65 -4.57
CA PRO A 91 -10.40 11.66 -4.16
C PRO A 91 -9.09 11.04 -3.64
N VAL A 92 -9.14 9.85 -3.04
CA VAL A 92 -7.94 9.14 -2.55
C VAL A 92 -7.08 8.68 -3.71
N ALA A 93 -7.69 8.01 -4.70
CA ALA A 93 -7.04 7.55 -5.93
C ALA A 93 -6.36 8.71 -6.67
N ARG A 94 -7.08 9.84 -6.80
CA ARG A 94 -6.54 11.05 -7.41
C ARG A 94 -5.35 11.60 -6.63
N ARG A 95 -5.45 11.74 -5.29
CA ARG A 95 -4.36 12.28 -4.47
C ARG A 95 -3.11 11.39 -4.53
N LEU A 96 -3.26 10.07 -4.53
CA LEU A 96 -2.14 9.14 -4.67
C LEU A 96 -1.46 9.28 -6.04
N ALA A 97 -2.25 9.34 -7.12
CA ALA A 97 -1.71 9.50 -8.48
C ALA A 97 -1.03 10.87 -8.68
N ASP A 98 -1.68 11.96 -8.27
CA ASP A 98 -1.16 13.33 -8.40
C ASP A 98 0.15 13.52 -7.59
N ASN A 99 0.40 12.71 -6.55
CA ASN A 99 1.57 12.80 -5.69
C ASN A 99 2.55 11.63 -5.86
N GLU A 100 2.41 10.79 -6.89
CA GLU A 100 3.24 9.59 -7.08
C GLU A 100 4.73 9.89 -7.01
N GLN A 101 5.20 10.89 -7.77
CA GLN A 101 6.61 11.25 -7.84
C GLN A 101 7.13 11.75 -6.48
N ALA A 102 6.34 12.57 -5.77
CA ALA A 102 6.71 13.11 -4.47
C ALA A 102 6.83 11.99 -3.42
N ILE A 103 5.84 11.08 -3.37
CA ILE A 103 5.84 9.94 -2.44
C ILE A 103 7.05 9.03 -2.71
N VAL A 104 7.30 8.67 -3.96
CA VAL A 104 8.45 7.82 -4.32
C VAL A 104 9.77 8.51 -3.96
N ALA A 105 9.88 9.83 -4.17
CA ALA A 105 11.08 10.58 -3.79
C ALA A 105 11.28 10.61 -2.26
N GLU A 106 10.22 10.79 -1.47
CA GLU A 106 10.27 10.73 -0.01
C GLU A 106 10.69 9.34 0.50
N LEU A 107 10.11 8.27 -0.07
CA LEU A 107 10.42 6.88 0.30
C LEU A 107 11.86 6.50 -0.07
N ASN A 108 12.35 6.91 -1.25
CA ASN A 108 13.71 6.61 -1.70
C ASN A 108 14.76 7.52 -1.04
N GLY A 109 14.39 8.76 -0.69
CA GLY A 109 15.31 9.77 -0.15
C GLY A 109 15.91 9.41 1.21
N VAL A 110 15.27 8.52 1.97
CA VAL A 110 15.79 8.01 3.25
C VAL A 110 16.74 6.82 3.10
N GLN A 111 16.83 6.22 1.90
CA GLN A 111 17.68 5.06 1.65
C GLN A 111 19.18 5.42 1.69
N GLY A 112 20.04 4.41 1.82
CA GLY A 112 21.49 4.58 1.93
C GLY A 112 21.96 4.93 3.34
N GLN A 113 21.05 5.36 4.22
CA GLN A 113 21.38 5.77 5.59
C GLN A 113 21.29 4.60 6.58
N ARG A 114 21.98 4.73 7.72
CA ARG A 114 21.78 3.83 8.87
C ARG A 114 20.50 4.25 9.58
N VAL A 115 19.70 3.26 9.96
CA VAL A 115 18.49 3.46 10.77
C VAL A 115 18.66 2.69 12.08
N ASP A 116 18.28 3.33 13.18
CA ASP A 116 18.14 2.69 14.47
C ASP A 116 16.65 2.53 14.78
N ILE A 117 16.24 1.30 15.06
CA ILE A 117 14.87 0.95 15.43
C ILE A 117 14.77 0.60 16.93
N GLY A 118 15.82 0.79 17.72
CA GLY A 118 15.79 0.61 19.17
C GLY A 118 15.72 -0.84 19.65
N GLY A 119 16.07 -1.81 18.80
CA GLY A 119 16.06 -3.24 19.14
C GLY A 119 16.15 -4.13 17.90
N TYR A 120 16.11 -5.45 18.09
CA TYR A 120 16.09 -6.42 16.99
C TYR A 120 14.85 -7.34 17.07
N PHE A 121 14.80 -8.22 18.07
CA PHE A 121 13.62 -9.06 18.33
C PHE A 121 12.44 -8.28 18.91
N HIS A 122 12.73 -7.18 19.60
CA HIS A 122 11.73 -6.29 20.19
C HIS A 122 12.15 -4.83 19.95
N PRO A 123 11.95 -4.30 18.73
CA PRO A 123 12.28 -2.92 18.41
C PRO A 123 11.35 -1.94 19.14
N ASN A 124 11.79 -0.69 19.26
CA ASN A 124 10.94 0.39 19.72
C ASN A 124 9.84 0.67 18.67
N PRO A 125 8.54 0.62 19.04
CA PRO A 125 7.45 0.79 18.09
C PRO A 125 7.44 2.14 17.36
N ASP A 126 7.78 3.23 18.06
CA ASP A 126 7.76 4.58 17.48
C ASP A 126 8.90 4.78 16.49
N LEU A 127 10.10 4.27 16.81
CA LEU A 127 11.24 4.29 15.90
C LEU A 127 11.00 3.41 14.67
N ALA A 128 10.46 2.20 14.86
CA ALA A 128 10.12 1.31 13.76
C ALA A 128 9.03 1.90 12.85
N SER A 129 7.96 2.47 13.43
CA SER A 129 6.89 3.14 12.68
C SER A 129 7.43 4.32 11.87
N SER A 130 8.27 5.16 12.49
CA SER A 130 8.89 6.31 11.82
C SER A 130 9.79 5.88 10.66
N ALA A 131 10.56 4.80 10.83
CA ALA A 131 11.42 4.25 9.78
C ALA A 131 10.64 3.62 8.61
N MET A 132 9.50 2.98 8.92
CA MET A 132 8.67 2.28 7.93
C MET A 132 7.69 3.20 7.21
N ARG A 133 7.35 4.36 7.78
CA ARG A 133 6.41 5.33 7.22
C ARG A 133 7.03 6.72 7.02
N PRO A 134 8.15 6.84 6.27
CA PRO A 134 8.88 8.10 6.16
C PRO A 134 8.23 9.15 5.24
N SER A 135 7.25 8.75 4.41
CA SER A 135 6.55 9.67 3.51
C SER A 135 5.41 10.37 4.23
N ALA A 136 5.62 11.65 4.58
CA ALA A 136 4.59 12.50 5.18
C ALA A 136 3.40 12.70 4.22
N THR A 137 3.68 12.81 2.92
CA THR A 137 2.64 12.96 1.88
C THR A 137 1.73 11.73 1.84
N LEU A 138 2.32 10.52 1.82
CA LEU A 138 1.55 9.28 1.85
C LEU A 138 0.75 9.14 3.14
N ASN A 139 1.38 9.37 4.31
CA ASN A 139 0.71 9.28 5.60
C ASN A 139 -0.52 10.20 5.67
N GLY A 140 -0.40 11.46 5.24
CA GLY A 140 -1.52 12.40 5.23
C GLY A 140 -2.62 12.07 4.22
N ILE A 141 -2.36 11.24 3.21
CA ILE A 141 -3.42 10.70 2.33
C ILE A 141 -4.15 9.56 3.04
N ILE A 142 -3.41 8.61 3.63
CA ILE A 142 -3.98 7.42 4.29
C ILE A 142 -4.81 7.81 5.53
N GLU A 143 -4.32 8.74 6.36
CA GLU A 143 -5.05 9.22 7.53
C GLU A 143 -6.38 9.90 7.15
N GLY A 144 -6.41 10.56 5.99
CA GLY A 144 -7.63 11.19 5.46
C GLY A 144 -8.68 10.20 4.93
N VAL A 145 -8.38 8.89 4.86
CA VAL A 145 -9.37 7.86 4.49
C VAL A 145 -10.26 7.47 5.68
N ALA A 146 -9.74 7.58 6.90
CA ALA A 146 -10.40 7.14 8.13
C ALA A 146 -11.41 8.17 8.69
N GLY A 147 -11.28 9.44 8.30
CA GLY A 147 -12.24 10.51 8.63
C GLY A 147 -13.39 10.58 7.64
#